data_AF-A0A4V2YTK8-F1
#
_entry.id   AF-A0A4V2YTK8-F1
#
_cell.length_a   1.000
_cell.length_b   1.000
_cell.length_c   1.000
_cell.angle_alpha   90.00
_cell.angle_beta   90.00
_cell.angle_gamma   90.00
#
_symmetry.space_group_name_H-M   'P 1'
#
loop_
_entity.id
_entity.type
_entity.pdbx_description
1 polymer ?
#
loop_
_entity_poly.entity_id
_entity_poly.type
_entity_poly.pdbx_seq_one_letter_code
_entity_poly.pdbx_strand_id
1 'polypeptide(L)'
;MTTLGGRRAYTRAELMDAYGLGRSTLEKWYRERERTGHPEPAGTIGSQLVWDAAAWDDWYAARGPAVPSGAVSRDELAARHGLSRHRLKQLWADRASNGHPEPAHRAGKALYWDEAEWTAWYEAHRDRPPQAASGSGTGVDDLVTLAEAARILGLAQTSVTVYPKRPPAGWPEPARVERLGGGRVRRLYRRADIAAYGERRLRA
;
A
#
# COMPACT_ATOMS: atom_id res chain seq x y z
N MET A 1 -24.34 -16.26 -25.98
CA MET A 1 -23.53 -16.40 -27.20
C MET A 1 -24.25 -15.71 -28.33
N THR A 2 -23.88 -14.46 -28.54
CA THR A 2 -24.47 -13.59 -29.54
C THR A 2 -23.86 -13.82 -30.92
N THR A 3 -24.67 -13.74 -31.97
CA THR A 3 -24.20 -13.84 -33.35
C THR A 3 -24.76 -12.68 -34.18
N LEU A 4 -23.94 -12.14 -35.10
CA LEU A 4 -24.32 -11.09 -36.04
C LEU A 4 -23.89 -11.53 -37.44
N GLY A 5 -24.85 -11.69 -38.36
CA GLY A 5 -24.56 -12.10 -39.74
C GLY A 5 -23.84 -13.46 -39.84
N GLY A 6 -24.14 -14.40 -38.93
CA GLY A 6 -23.50 -15.72 -38.87
C GLY A 6 -22.13 -15.76 -38.20
N ARG A 7 -21.57 -14.62 -37.77
CA ARG A 7 -20.31 -14.55 -37.03
C ARG A 7 -20.57 -14.38 -35.54
N ARG A 8 -19.67 -14.89 -34.72
CA ARG A 8 -19.71 -14.68 -33.26
C ARG A 8 -19.46 -13.20 -32.97
N ALA A 9 -20.29 -12.63 -32.12
CA ALA A 9 -20.18 -11.26 -31.68
C ALA A 9 -20.32 -11.19 -30.16
N TYR A 10 -19.80 -10.12 -29.57
CA TYR A 10 -20.00 -9.84 -28.15
C TYR A 10 -20.85 -8.61 -27.97
N THR A 11 -21.85 -8.71 -27.09
CA THR A 11 -22.43 -7.54 -26.44
C THR A 11 -21.48 -7.00 -25.38
N ARG A 12 -21.66 -5.74 -24.96
CA ARG A 12 -20.88 -5.18 -23.84
C ARG A 12 -21.04 -6.01 -22.55
N ALA A 13 -22.20 -6.63 -22.32
CA ALA A 13 -22.42 -7.49 -21.16
C ALA A 13 -21.60 -8.79 -21.25
N GLU A 14 -21.57 -9.43 -22.42
CA GLU A 14 -20.74 -10.61 -22.65
C GLU A 14 -19.24 -10.30 -22.57
N LEU A 15 -18.81 -9.10 -22.98
CA LEU A 15 -17.43 -8.66 -22.77
C LEU A 15 -17.06 -8.53 -21.29
N MET A 16 -17.99 -8.04 -20.47
CA MET A 16 -17.77 -7.94 -19.02
C MET A 16 -17.64 -9.33 -18.40
N ASP A 17 -18.48 -10.27 -18.80
CA ASP A 17 -18.49 -11.64 -18.28
C ASP A 17 -17.27 -12.44 -18.75
N ALA A 18 -16.99 -12.45 -20.06
CA ALA A 18 -15.90 -13.22 -20.65
C ALA A 18 -14.50 -12.73 -20.24
N TYR A 19 -14.34 -11.42 -20.01
CA TYR A 19 -13.04 -10.80 -19.74
C TYR A 19 -12.90 -10.21 -18.33
N GLY A 20 -13.93 -10.33 -17.47
CA GLY A 20 -13.94 -9.76 -16.13
C GLY A 20 -13.83 -8.23 -16.11
N LEU A 21 -14.24 -7.56 -17.19
CA LEU A 21 -14.05 -6.12 -17.36
C LEU A 21 -15.20 -5.31 -16.75
N GLY A 22 -14.86 -4.17 -16.13
CA GLY A 22 -15.86 -3.20 -15.67
C GLY A 22 -16.48 -2.41 -16.83
N ARG A 23 -17.78 -2.08 -16.70
CA ARG A 23 -18.51 -1.26 -17.70
C ARG A 23 -17.80 0.06 -18.00
N SER A 24 -17.36 0.77 -16.97
CA SER A 24 -16.66 2.06 -17.08
C SER A 24 -15.32 1.95 -17.83
N THR A 25 -14.63 0.80 -17.72
CA THR A 25 -13.42 0.52 -18.49
C THR A 25 -13.74 0.37 -19.98
N LEU A 26 -14.76 -0.43 -20.32
CA LEU A 26 -15.21 -0.63 -21.70
C LEU A 26 -15.74 0.66 -22.34
N GLU A 27 -16.47 1.49 -21.59
CA GLU A 27 -16.93 2.80 -22.07
C GLU A 27 -15.77 3.77 -22.30
N LYS A 28 -14.78 3.77 -21.42
CA LYS A 28 -13.58 4.59 -21.58
C LYS A 28 -12.80 4.18 -22.82
N TRP A 29 -12.55 2.88 -23.02
CA TRP A 29 -11.81 2.42 -24.19
C TRP A 29 -12.55 2.72 -25.49
N TYR A 30 -13.87 2.57 -25.50
CA TYR A 30 -14.68 2.95 -26.65
C TYR A 30 -14.65 4.46 -26.93
N ARG A 31 -14.68 5.30 -25.90
CA ARG A 31 -14.57 6.76 -26.05
C ARG A 31 -13.19 7.17 -26.59
N GLU A 32 -12.14 6.49 -26.16
CA GLU A 32 -10.76 6.72 -26.57
C GLU A 32 -10.34 5.79 -27.72
N ARG A 33 -11.28 5.29 -28.52
CA ARG A 33 -11.02 4.25 -29.52
C ARG A 33 -10.01 4.67 -30.59
N GLU A 34 -10.06 5.92 -31.03
CA GLU A 34 -9.08 6.49 -31.99
C GLU A 34 -7.64 6.40 -31.46
N ARG A 35 -7.45 6.53 -30.15
CA ARG A 35 -6.14 6.46 -29.50
C ARG A 35 -5.73 5.02 -29.16
N THR A 36 -6.70 4.17 -28.84
CA THR A 36 -6.45 2.82 -28.31
C THR A 36 -6.56 1.73 -29.35
N GLY A 37 -6.95 2.06 -30.59
CA GLY A 37 -7.22 1.11 -31.65
C GLY A 37 -8.41 0.19 -31.35
N HIS A 38 -9.25 0.54 -30.36
CA HIS A 38 -10.41 -0.27 -29.99
C HIS A 38 -11.30 -0.48 -31.22
N PRO A 39 -11.64 -1.73 -31.57
CA PRO A 39 -12.38 -2.01 -32.79
C PRO A 39 -13.74 -1.32 -32.80
N GLU A 40 -14.16 -0.92 -33.99
CA GLU A 40 -15.47 -0.33 -34.20
C GLU A 40 -16.58 -1.38 -33.98
N PRO A 41 -17.79 -0.97 -33.56
CA PRO A 41 -18.91 -1.88 -33.43
C PRO A 41 -19.23 -2.51 -34.79
N ALA A 42 -19.44 -3.83 -34.81
CA ALA A 42 -19.86 -4.56 -36.01
C ALA A 42 -21.34 -4.30 -36.36
N GLY A 43 -22.11 -3.76 -35.41
CA GLY A 43 -23.50 -3.37 -35.61
C GLY A 43 -24.24 -3.25 -34.28
N THR A 44 -25.56 -3.44 -34.34
CA THR A 44 -26.44 -3.47 -33.17
C THR A 44 -27.30 -4.73 -33.15
N ILE A 45 -27.59 -5.23 -31.95
CA ILE A 45 -28.64 -6.22 -31.71
C ILE A 45 -29.63 -5.60 -30.72
N GLY A 46 -30.85 -5.34 -31.19
CA GLY A 46 -31.77 -4.43 -30.51
C GLY A 46 -31.14 -3.03 -30.38
N SER A 47 -31.06 -2.53 -29.16
CA SER A 47 -30.42 -1.24 -28.83
C SER A 47 -28.95 -1.37 -28.41
N GLN A 48 -28.39 -2.58 -28.39
CA GLN A 48 -27.05 -2.84 -27.88
C GLN A 48 -26.03 -2.88 -29.02
N LEU A 49 -24.96 -2.11 -28.88
CA LEU A 49 -23.77 -2.26 -29.74
C LEU A 49 -23.15 -3.64 -29.53
N VAL A 50 -22.69 -4.22 -30.64
CA VAL A 50 -21.97 -5.49 -30.64
C VAL A 50 -20.67 -5.37 -31.41
N TRP A 51 -19.67 -6.13 -30.97
CA TRP A 51 -18.34 -6.20 -31.61
C TRP A 51 -18.12 -7.58 -32.20
N ASP A 52 -17.46 -7.63 -33.36
CA ASP A 52 -17.01 -8.91 -33.92
C ASP A 52 -16.04 -9.57 -32.92
N ALA A 53 -16.28 -10.84 -32.62
CA ALA A 53 -15.55 -11.52 -31.56
C ALA A 53 -14.06 -11.68 -31.91
N ALA A 54 -13.72 -12.02 -33.16
CA ALA A 54 -12.33 -12.21 -33.55
C ALA A 54 -11.57 -10.89 -33.51
N ALA A 55 -12.14 -9.82 -34.06
CA ALA A 55 -11.53 -8.50 -34.02
C ALA A 55 -11.34 -7.98 -32.58
N TRP A 56 -12.30 -8.28 -31.70
CA TRP A 56 -12.19 -7.93 -30.28
C TRP A 56 -11.09 -8.73 -29.58
N ASP A 57 -11.08 -10.05 -29.78
CA ASP A 57 -10.16 -10.97 -29.12
C ASP A 57 -8.70 -10.67 -29.54
N ASP A 58 -8.47 -10.44 -30.84
CA ASP A 58 -7.16 -10.06 -31.38
C ASP A 58 -6.69 -8.72 -30.82
N TRP A 59 -7.57 -7.71 -30.80
CA TRP A 59 -7.25 -6.40 -30.23
C TRP A 59 -6.94 -6.49 -28.73
N TYR A 60 -7.74 -7.25 -28.00
CA TYR A 60 -7.59 -7.41 -26.56
C TYR A 60 -6.32 -8.17 -26.20
N ALA A 61 -5.96 -9.21 -26.97
CA ALA A 61 -4.71 -9.93 -26.83
C ALA A 61 -3.49 -9.06 -27.17
N ALA A 62 -3.55 -8.29 -28.27
CA ALA A 62 -2.47 -7.41 -28.71
C ALA A 62 -2.20 -6.25 -27.74
N ARG A 63 -3.25 -5.82 -27.02
CA ARG A 63 -3.12 -4.80 -25.97
C ARG A 63 -2.30 -5.30 -24.77
N GLY A 64 -2.11 -6.61 -24.63
CA GLY A 64 -1.50 -7.25 -23.48
C GLY A 64 -2.39 -7.20 -22.24
N PRO A 65 -2.09 -8.01 -21.21
CA PRO A 65 -2.87 -7.93 -19.98
C PRO A 65 -2.71 -6.53 -19.38
N ALA A 66 -3.82 -5.95 -18.91
CA ALA A 66 -3.81 -4.63 -18.26
C ALA A 66 -2.94 -4.61 -16.98
N VAL A 67 -2.52 -5.79 -16.50
CA VAL A 67 -1.65 -6.01 -15.35
C VAL A 67 -0.67 -7.12 -15.74
N PRO A 68 0.65 -6.90 -15.64
CA PRO A 68 1.64 -7.94 -15.94
C PRO A 68 1.39 -9.23 -15.15
N SER A 69 1.67 -10.39 -15.74
CA SER A 69 1.64 -11.66 -15.02
C SER A 69 2.60 -11.62 -13.82
N GLY A 70 2.11 -12.00 -12.63
CA GLY A 70 2.87 -11.90 -11.37
C GLY A 70 2.73 -10.56 -10.66
N ALA A 71 2.06 -9.56 -11.27
CA ALA A 71 1.77 -8.30 -10.59
C ALA A 71 0.46 -8.39 -9.80
N VAL A 72 0.51 -7.95 -8.54
CA VAL A 72 -0.57 -8.12 -7.56
C VAL A 72 -0.98 -6.79 -6.97
N SER A 73 -2.28 -6.63 -6.74
CA SER A 73 -2.85 -5.45 -6.11
C SER A 73 -2.62 -5.44 -4.61
N ARG A 74 -2.82 -4.28 -4.00
CA ARG A 74 -2.73 -4.12 -2.53
C ARG A 74 -3.70 -5.02 -1.77
N ASP A 75 -4.90 -5.25 -2.31
CA ASP A 75 -5.90 -6.12 -1.66
C ASP A 75 -5.52 -7.61 -1.79
N GLU A 76 -4.88 -8.02 -2.88
CA GLU A 76 -4.34 -9.37 -3.02
C GLU A 76 -3.17 -9.61 -2.07
N LEU A 77 -2.25 -8.64 -1.95
CA LEU A 77 -1.18 -8.69 -0.94
C LEU A 77 -1.73 -8.80 0.49
N ALA A 78 -2.82 -8.08 0.79
CA ALA A 78 -3.51 -8.17 2.08
C ALA A 78 -4.03 -9.59 2.35
N ALA A 79 -4.73 -10.18 1.36
CA ALA A 79 -5.30 -11.50 1.49
C ALA A 79 -4.23 -12.59 1.64
N ARG A 80 -3.17 -12.55 0.81
CA ARG A 80 -2.13 -13.58 0.79
C ARG A 80 -1.23 -13.57 2.02
N HIS A 81 -0.91 -12.39 2.55
CA HIS A 81 -0.03 -12.25 3.71
C HIS A 81 -0.79 -12.03 5.02
N GLY A 82 -2.13 -12.12 5.03
CA GLY A 82 -2.96 -11.95 6.22
C GLY A 82 -2.86 -10.55 6.83
N LEU A 83 -2.66 -9.51 6.01
CA LEU A 83 -2.41 -8.14 6.47
C LEU A 83 -3.67 -7.30 6.44
N SER A 84 -3.81 -6.44 7.45
CA SER A 84 -4.83 -5.40 7.40
C SER A 84 -4.47 -4.34 6.34
N ARG A 85 -5.50 -3.78 5.69
CA ARG A 85 -5.33 -2.62 4.79
C ARG A 85 -4.62 -1.45 5.46
N HIS A 86 -4.85 -1.26 6.77
CA HIS A 86 -4.16 -0.24 7.55
C HIS A 86 -2.65 -0.47 7.59
N ARG A 87 -2.22 -1.71 7.83
CA ARG A 87 -0.81 -2.09 7.85
C ARG A 87 -0.14 -1.82 6.51
N LEU A 88 -0.76 -2.22 5.40
CA LEU A 88 -0.24 -1.93 4.06
C LEU A 88 -0.16 -0.43 3.77
N LYS A 89 -1.13 0.36 4.24
CA LYS A 89 -1.09 1.82 4.12
C LYS A 89 0.09 2.43 4.89
N GLN A 90 0.38 1.94 6.08
CA GLN A 90 1.55 2.38 6.86
C GLN A 90 2.85 2.01 6.16
N LEU A 91 3.01 0.76 5.74
CA LEU A 91 4.20 0.30 5.02
C LEU A 91 4.48 1.14 3.76
N TRP A 92 3.43 1.50 3.01
CA TRP A 92 3.54 2.39 1.85
C TRP A 92 3.87 3.85 2.22
N ALA A 93 3.32 4.36 3.32
CA ALA A 93 3.61 5.71 3.80
C ALA A 93 5.07 5.85 4.23
N ASP A 94 5.62 4.80 4.86
CA ASP A 94 6.99 4.74 5.34
C ASP A 94 7.98 4.21 4.28
N ARG A 95 7.58 4.14 3.00
CA ARG A 95 8.39 3.52 1.92
C ARG A 95 9.81 4.07 1.79
N ALA A 96 9.97 5.38 2.06
CA ALA A 96 11.28 6.03 2.00
C ALA A 96 12.26 5.53 3.08
N SER A 97 11.76 4.99 4.20
CA SER A 97 12.59 4.55 5.33
C SER A 97 12.63 3.04 5.50
N ASN A 98 11.69 2.30 4.91
CA ASN A 98 11.61 0.83 5.04
C ASN A 98 12.03 0.06 3.77
N GLY A 99 12.36 0.77 2.68
CA GLY A 99 12.77 0.16 1.42
C GLY A 99 11.65 -0.62 0.72
N HIS A 100 10.38 -0.25 0.96
CA HIS A 100 9.24 -0.88 0.32
C HIS A 100 9.38 -0.81 -1.21
N PRO A 101 9.15 -1.92 -1.94
CA PRO A 101 9.24 -1.97 -3.40
C PRO A 101 8.35 -0.93 -4.08
N GLU A 102 8.85 -0.38 -5.18
CA GLU A 102 8.04 0.48 -6.04
C GLU A 102 7.01 -0.35 -6.82
N PRO A 103 5.87 0.24 -7.22
CA PRO A 103 4.86 -0.47 -8.01
C PRO A 103 5.42 -0.85 -9.39
N ALA A 104 5.37 -2.13 -9.74
CA ALA A 104 5.72 -2.64 -11.06
C ALA A 104 4.75 -2.18 -12.16
N HIS A 105 3.50 -1.91 -11.81
CA HIS A 105 2.50 -1.45 -12.78
C HIS A 105 1.43 -0.53 -12.17
N ARG A 106 0.82 0.30 -13.03
CA ARG A 106 -0.30 1.18 -12.69
C ARG A 106 -1.42 1.10 -13.72
N ALA A 107 -2.55 0.53 -13.31
CA ALA A 107 -3.79 0.58 -14.09
C ALA A 107 -4.76 1.63 -13.49
N GLY A 108 -4.79 2.81 -14.09
CA GLY A 108 -5.62 3.93 -13.60
C GLY A 108 -5.14 4.45 -12.23
N LYS A 109 -5.95 4.27 -11.20
CA LYS A 109 -5.60 4.61 -9.81
C LYS A 109 -5.06 3.42 -9.02
N ALA A 110 -5.21 2.21 -9.53
CA ALA A 110 -4.70 1.01 -8.89
C ALA A 110 -3.20 0.86 -9.17
N LEU A 111 -2.47 0.49 -8.11
CA LEU A 111 -1.05 0.17 -8.15
C LEU A 111 -0.91 -1.33 -7.98
N TYR A 112 0.04 -1.90 -8.70
CA TYR A 112 0.37 -3.31 -8.68
C TYR A 112 1.87 -3.45 -8.41
N TRP A 113 2.22 -4.42 -7.59
CA TRP A 113 3.60 -4.76 -7.25
C TRP A 113 3.95 -6.10 -7.85
N ASP A 114 5.21 -6.31 -8.17
CA ASP A 114 5.71 -7.66 -8.43
C ASP A 114 5.54 -8.49 -7.14
N GLU A 115 4.85 -9.61 -7.25
CA GLU A 115 4.55 -10.47 -6.09
C GLU A 115 5.82 -11.01 -5.45
N ALA A 116 6.73 -11.55 -6.25
CA ALA A 116 7.93 -12.21 -5.74
C ALA A 116 8.85 -11.21 -5.03
N GLU A 117 9.05 -10.03 -5.64
CA GLU A 117 9.81 -8.94 -5.03
C GLU A 117 9.17 -8.47 -3.72
N TRP A 118 7.84 -8.25 -3.73
CA TRP A 118 7.14 -7.76 -2.55
C TRP A 118 7.17 -8.78 -1.41
N THR A 119 6.93 -10.06 -1.69
CA THR A 119 6.97 -11.13 -0.69
C THR A 119 8.37 -11.27 -0.09
N ALA A 120 9.42 -11.32 -0.92
CA ALA A 120 10.80 -11.42 -0.45
C ALA A 120 11.18 -10.22 0.46
N TRP A 121 10.79 -9.00 0.06
CA TRP A 121 10.97 -7.82 0.89
C TRP A 121 10.19 -7.92 2.21
N TYR A 122 8.93 -8.36 2.17
CA TYR A 122 8.08 -8.39 3.36
C TYR A 122 8.55 -9.42 4.40
N GLU A 123 9.01 -10.59 3.96
CA GLU A 123 9.62 -11.60 4.83
C GLU A 123 10.89 -11.08 5.49
N ALA A 124 11.80 -10.48 4.70
CA ALA A 124 12.99 -9.83 5.24
C ALA A 124 12.65 -8.67 6.18
N HIS A 125 11.59 -7.92 5.91
CA HIS A 125 11.12 -6.81 6.76
C HIS A 125 10.50 -7.31 8.07
N ARG A 126 9.81 -8.46 8.07
CA ARG A 126 9.23 -9.10 9.25
C ARG A 126 10.31 -9.67 10.16
N ASP A 127 11.30 -10.33 9.56
CA ASP A 127 12.35 -11.05 10.29
C ASP A 127 13.48 -10.11 10.75
N ARG A 128 13.50 -8.88 10.23
CA ARG A 128 14.34 -7.82 10.78
C ARG A 128 13.87 -7.54 12.22
N PRO A 129 14.74 -7.70 13.25
CA PRO A 129 14.40 -7.28 14.60
C PRO A 129 13.94 -5.82 14.52
N PRO A 130 12.92 -5.38 15.28
CA PRO A 130 12.33 -4.05 15.15
C PRO A 130 13.45 -3.03 15.21
N GLN A 131 13.89 -2.62 14.02
CA GLN A 131 15.02 -1.75 13.84
C GLN A 131 14.50 -0.46 14.45
N ALA A 132 15.13 -0.05 15.55
CA ALA A 132 14.82 1.18 16.28
C ALA A 132 14.36 2.21 15.26
N ALA A 133 13.06 2.53 15.30
CA ALA A 133 12.33 3.07 14.17
C ALA A 133 13.12 4.24 13.61
N SER A 134 13.72 4.06 12.42
CA SER A 134 14.80 4.86 11.85
C SER A 134 14.84 6.29 12.40
N GLY A 135 15.57 6.45 13.51
CA GLY A 135 16.19 7.70 13.87
C GLY A 135 17.31 7.87 12.86
N SER A 136 17.10 8.76 11.90
CA SER A 136 18.19 9.24 11.06
C SER A 136 19.34 9.71 11.95
N GLY A 137 20.52 9.14 11.77
CA GLY A 137 21.74 9.68 12.36
C GLY A 137 22.63 8.62 12.97
N THR A 138 23.53 8.08 12.17
CA THR A 138 24.85 7.67 12.64
C THR A 138 25.46 8.81 13.47
N GLY A 139 25.45 8.63 14.80
CA GLY A 139 26.24 9.34 15.81
C GLY A 139 26.22 10.87 15.80
N VAL A 140 25.30 11.49 16.53
CA VAL A 140 25.55 12.30 17.75
C VAL A 140 24.21 12.37 18.49
N ASP A 141 24.15 11.94 19.75
CA ASP A 141 22.96 11.79 20.60
C ASP A 141 21.99 10.63 20.27
N ASP A 142 22.09 9.58 21.09
CA ASP A 142 21.23 8.39 21.15
C ASP A 142 19.79 8.76 21.55
N LEU A 143 19.05 9.36 20.62
CA LEU A 143 17.68 9.80 20.82
C LEU A 143 16.70 8.64 20.62
N VAL A 144 15.79 8.47 21.58
CA VAL A 144 14.80 7.40 21.62
C VAL A 144 13.38 7.96 21.62
N THR A 145 12.47 7.26 20.97
CA THR A 145 11.03 7.53 21.00
C THR A 145 10.43 7.17 22.37
N LEU A 146 9.22 7.67 22.64
CA LEU A 146 8.47 7.32 23.84
C LEU A 146 8.23 5.80 23.99
N ALA A 147 8.01 5.09 22.87
CA ALA A 147 7.84 3.64 22.86
C ALA A 147 9.15 2.88 23.18
N GLU A 148 10.28 3.40 22.73
CA GLU A 148 11.60 2.87 23.10
C GLU A 148 11.93 3.15 24.56
N ALA A 149 11.59 4.33 25.07
CA ALA A 149 11.72 4.64 26.48
C ALA A 149 10.92 3.68 27.36
N ALA A 150 9.68 3.31 26.96
CA ALA A 150 8.90 2.31 27.68
C ALA A 150 9.60 0.94 27.71
N ARG A 151 10.21 0.51 26.60
CA ARG A 151 10.96 -0.74 26.52
C ARG A 151 12.20 -0.72 27.43
N ILE A 152 12.96 0.38 27.44
CA ILE A 152 14.12 0.55 28.33
C ILE A 152 13.70 0.44 29.80
N LEU A 153 12.54 0.99 30.16
CA LEU A 153 12.03 1.02 31.53
C LEU A 153 11.19 -0.21 31.92
N GLY A 154 11.03 -1.20 31.03
CA GLY A 154 10.16 -2.36 31.27
C GLY A 154 8.68 -2.01 31.47
N LEU A 155 8.23 -0.89 30.93
CA LEU A 155 6.86 -0.38 31.08
C LEU A 155 5.93 -0.93 30.00
N ALA A 156 4.68 -1.17 30.38
CA ALA A 156 3.61 -1.41 29.42
C ALA A 156 3.43 -0.18 28.49
N GLN A 157 3.26 -0.43 27.19
CA GLN A 157 3.15 0.63 26.19
C GLN A 157 1.96 1.56 26.45
N THR A 158 0.87 1.05 27.05
CA THR A 158 -0.30 1.85 27.44
C THR A 158 0.05 2.91 28.50
N SER A 159 0.89 2.57 29.47
CA SER A 159 1.30 3.46 30.56
C SER A 159 2.12 4.65 30.09
N VAL A 160 2.95 4.50 29.06
CA VAL A 160 3.85 5.58 28.62
C VAL A 160 3.13 6.65 27.80
N THR A 161 2.01 6.32 27.14
CA THR A 161 1.30 7.22 26.22
C THR A 161 0.71 8.46 26.88
N VAL A 162 0.48 8.43 28.20
CA VAL A 162 -0.05 9.57 28.97
C VAL A 162 1.04 10.53 29.45
N TYR A 163 2.30 10.12 29.49
CA TYR A 163 3.42 10.91 30.04
C TYR A 163 3.66 12.24 29.34
N PRO A 164 3.46 12.38 28.02
CA PRO A 164 3.56 13.69 27.38
C PRO A 164 2.52 14.73 27.85
N LYS A 165 1.41 14.28 28.47
CA LYS A 165 0.36 15.14 29.02
C LYS A 165 0.41 15.22 30.55
N ARG A 166 0.83 14.14 31.20
CA ARG A 166 0.90 13.97 32.65
C ARG A 166 2.19 13.22 32.99
N PRO A 167 3.35 13.90 32.93
CA PRO A 167 4.62 13.26 33.20
C PRO A 167 4.69 12.86 34.68
N PRO A 168 5.20 11.66 35.01
CA PRO A 168 5.51 11.33 36.40
C PRO A 168 6.65 12.22 36.91
N ALA A 169 6.77 12.30 38.24
CA ALA A 169 7.81 13.11 38.88
C ALA A 169 9.21 12.72 38.36
N GLY A 170 9.99 13.72 37.94
CA GLY A 170 11.36 13.54 37.46
C GLY A 170 11.49 12.92 36.06
N TRP A 171 10.39 12.79 35.31
CA TRP A 171 10.43 12.40 33.89
C TRP A 171 11.24 13.41 33.07
N PRO A 172 12.13 12.97 32.17
CA PRO A 172 12.99 13.88 31.43
C PRO A 172 12.22 14.67 30.36
N GLU A 173 12.67 15.90 30.12
CA GLU A 173 12.20 16.70 29.00
C GLU A 173 12.65 16.10 27.66
N PRO A 174 11.84 16.22 26.59
CA PRO A 174 12.23 15.73 25.29
C PRO A 174 13.36 16.60 24.72
N ALA A 175 14.45 15.95 24.33
CA ALA A 175 15.57 16.60 23.66
C ALA A 175 15.20 17.11 22.25
N ARG A 176 14.18 16.53 21.62
CA ARG A 176 13.64 17.01 20.34
C ARG A 176 12.14 16.76 20.22
N VAL A 177 11.43 17.74 19.66
CA VAL A 177 9.99 17.64 19.36
C VAL A 177 9.78 17.87 17.87
N GLU A 178 9.17 16.91 17.21
CA GLU A 178 8.87 16.94 15.78
C GLU A 178 7.36 17.04 15.55
N ARG A 179 6.93 17.99 14.71
CA ARG A 179 5.54 18.09 14.29
C ARG A 179 5.26 17.07 13.19
N LEU A 180 4.26 16.23 13.43
CA LEU A 180 3.74 15.25 12.48
C LEU A 180 2.45 15.79 11.84
N GLY A 181 2.09 15.25 10.67
CA GLY A 181 0.83 15.57 10.02
C GLY A 181 -0.40 15.31 10.91
N GLY A 182 -1.37 16.24 10.85
CA GLY A 182 -2.63 16.16 11.60
C GLY A 182 -2.53 16.64 13.06
N GLY A 183 -1.65 17.61 13.36
CA GLY A 183 -1.51 18.21 14.70
C GLY A 183 -0.84 17.29 15.73
N ARG A 184 -0.33 16.14 15.30
CA ARG A 184 0.39 15.20 16.17
C ARG A 184 1.82 15.68 16.38
N VAL A 185 2.39 15.35 17.53
CA VAL A 185 3.79 15.67 17.86
C VAL A 185 4.51 14.40 18.29
N ARG A 186 5.70 14.17 17.75
CA ARG A 186 6.63 13.13 18.18
C ARG A 186 7.66 13.77 19.10
N ARG A 187 7.90 13.13 20.24
CA ARG A 187 8.90 13.54 21.23
C ARG A 187 10.01 12.50 21.25
N LEU A 188 11.24 12.99 21.22
CA LEU A 188 12.46 12.20 21.28
C LEU A 188 13.22 12.59 22.55
N TYR A 189 13.71 11.58 23.27
CA TYR A 189 14.40 11.72 24.54
C TYR A 189 15.82 11.19 24.40
N ARG A 190 16.79 11.71 25.16
CA ARG A 190 18.11 11.07 25.20
C ARG A 190 18.01 9.74 25.93
N ARG A 191 18.60 8.68 25.37
CA ARG A 191 18.63 7.34 26.01
C ARG A 191 19.21 7.42 27.42
N ALA A 192 20.27 8.21 27.61
CA ALA A 192 20.92 8.40 28.90
C ALA A 192 19.96 8.96 29.97
N ASP A 193 19.14 9.95 29.61
CA ASP A 193 18.18 10.55 30.55
C ASP A 193 17.09 9.56 30.96
N ILE A 194 16.65 8.70 30.03
CA ILE A 194 15.69 7.63 30.29
C ILE A 194 16.31 6.56 31.20
N ALA A 195 17.55 6.14 30.93
CA ALA A 195 18.25 5.18 31.79
C ALA A 195 18.44 5.72 33.21
N ALA A 196 18.92 6.97 33.34
CA ALA A 196 19.09 7.64 34.62
C ALA A 196 17.77 7.80 35.37
N TYR A 197 16.66 8.06 34.67
CA TYR A 197 15.33 8.06 35.26
C TYR A 197 14.93 6.68 35.81
N GLY A 198 15.19 5.62 35.04
CA GLY A 198 14.95 4.24 35.48
C GLY A 198 15.73 3.89 36.75
N GLU A 199 17.01 4.26 36.81
CA GLU A 199 17.84 4.04 38.00
C GLU A 199 17.33 4.80 39.23
N ARG A 200 16.93 6.07 39.08
CA ARG A 200 16.34 6.84 40.18
C ARG A 200 15.04 6.23 40.68
N ARG A 201 14.21 5.74 39.77
CA ARG A 201 12.92 5.10 40.11
C ARG A 201 13.09 3.78 40.86
N LEU A 202 14.16 3.03 40.60
CA LEU A 202 14.45 1.79 41.35
C LEU A 202 15.01 2.03 42.75
N ARG A 203 15.52 3.23 43.04
CA ARG A 203 16.10 3.62 44.34
C ARG A 203 15.12 4.38 45.25
N ALA A 204 13.95 4.74 44.75
CA ALA A 204 12.90 5.49 45.43
C ALA A 204 11.76 4.56 45.83
#